data_AF-A0A935VT94-F1
#
_entry.id   AF-A0A935VT94-F1
#
_cell.length_a   1.000
_cell.length_b   1.000
_cell.length_c   1.000
_cell.angle_alpha   90.00
_cell.angle_beta   90.00
_cell.angle_gamma   90.00
#
_symmetry.space_group_name_H-M   'P 1'
#
loop_
_entity.id
_entity.type
_entity.pdbx_description
1 polymer ?
#
loop_
_entity_poly.entity_id
_entity_poly.type
_entity_poly.pdbx_seq_one_letter_code
_entity_poly.pdbx_strand_id
1 'polypeptide(L)'
;MKKQKRLFLIIVLIFSYTIIQAQQKILLDSIEFSNKRKAIIQKFEKQKNIIKTYMTEQGEDETSGWYYIYYYDTKLLKIRVIWNGGCCQKPTVTDLYYKDTTLILLDVFEDMYTAADKVKVLDNLIKGKNVQLKLNESLLYDQQHLIGYINNEDTSTEGGYLAKQEKWGLEWGEIINDFDKTKLKAAPEK
;
A
#
# COMPACT_ATOMS: atom_id res chain seq x y z
N MET A 1 -27.94 -51.38 -1.01
CA MET A 1 -27.48 -50.36 -1.99
C MET A 1 -28.22 -49.01 -1.96
N LYS A 2 -29.55 -48.91 -1.81
CA LYS A 2 -30.26 -47.59 -1.83
C LYS A 2 -29.86 -46.61 -0.71
N LYS A 3 -29.59 -47.10 0.52
CA LYS A 3 -29.18 -46.26 1.67
C LYS A 3 -27.81 -45.60 1.47
N GLN A 4 -26.83 -46.33 0.94
CA GLN A 4 -25.48 -45.80 0.66
C GLN A 4 -25.49 -44.69 -0.39
N LYS A 5 -26.29 -44.82 -1.46
CA LYS A 5 -26.44 -43.78 -2.49
C LYS A 5 -27.03 -42.47 -1.93
N ARG A 6 -28.00 -42.56 -1.01
CA ARG A 6 -28.59 -41.39 -0.35
C ARG A 6 -27.59 -40.70 0.58
N LEU A 7 -26.83 -41.48 1.35
CA LEU A 7 -25.80 -40.93 2.24
C LEU A 7 -24.70 -40.20 1.45
N PHE A 8 -24.25 -40.80 0.34
CA PHE A 8 -23.28 -40.17 -0.55
C PHE A 8 -23.78 -38.84 -1.12
N LEU A 9 -25.03 -38.79 -1.59
CA LEU A 9 -25.63 -37.56 -2.12
C LEU A 9 -25.70 -36.44 -1.07
N ILE A 10 -26.07 -36.77 0.18
CA ILE A 10 -26.13 -35.80 1.28
C ILE A 10 -24.75 -35.22 1.57
N ILE A 11 -23.71 -36.07 1.61
CA ILE A 11 -22.32 -35.62 1.86
C ILE A 11 -21.86 -34.68 0.75
N VAL A 12 -22.12 -35.02 -0.52
CA VAL A 12 -21.78 -34.15 -1.66
C VAL A 12 -22.48 -32.81 -1.58
N LEU A 13 -23.77 -32.78 -1.21
CA LEU A 13 -24.52 -31.52 -1.08
C LEU A 13 -23.99 -30.64 0.05
N ILE A 14 -23.65 -31.22 1.20
CA ILE A 14 -23.06 -30.47 2.33
C ILE A 14 -21.70 -29.89 1.92
N PHE A 15 -20.85 -30.70 1.28
CA PHE A 15 -19.52 -30.26 0.86
C PHE A 15 -19.60 -29.13 -0.18
N SER A 16 -20.45 -29.28 -1.20
CA SER A 16 -20.69 -28.23 -2.19
C SER A 16 -21.22 -26.94 -1.56
N TYR A 17 -22.14 -27.04 -0.59
CA TYR A 17 -22.65 -25.87 0.13
C TYR A 17 -21.53 -25.15 0.90
N THR A 18 -20.67 -25.88 1.60
CA THR A 18 -19.54 -25.28 2.33
C THR A 18 -18.54 -24.59 1.41
N ILE A 19 -18.26 -25.16 0.22
CA ILE A 19 -17.39 -24.51 -0.78
C ILE A 19 -18.02 -23.21 -1.27
N ILE A 20 -19.31 -23.20 -1.58
CA ILE A 20 -20.01 -22.00 -2.04
C ILE A 20 -19.99 -20.91 -0.98
N GLN A 21 -20.23 -21.25 0.29
CA GLN A 21 -20.18 -20.29 1.40
C GLN A 21 -18.77 -19.70 1.56
N ALA A 22 -17.72 -20.53 1.47
CA ALA A 22 -16.34 -20.05 1.53
C ALA A 22 -16.01 -19.10 0.38
N GLN A 23 -16.41 -19.44 -0.85
CA GLN A 23 -16.20 -18.59 -2.03
C GLN A 23 -16.95 -17.25 -1.94
N GLN A 24 -18.19 -17.26 -1.44
CA GLN A 24 -18.97 -16.03 -1.22
C GLN A 24 -18.31 -15.11 -0.20
N LYS A 25 -17.79 -15.68 0.90
CA LYS A 25 -17.08 -14.91 1.92
C LYS A 25 -15.83 -14.24 1.35
N ILE A 26 -14.98 -14.99 0.64
CA ILE A 26 -13.77 -14.45 -0.01
C ILE A 26 -14.11 -13.29 -0.95
N LEU A 27 -15.18 -13.42 -1.73
CA LEU A 27 -15.62 -12.36 -2.65
C LEU A 27 -16.08 -11.10 -1.89
N LEU A 28 -16.86 -11.25 -0.82
CA LEU A 28 -17.34 -10.12 -0.02
C LEU A 28 -16.18 -9.38 0.67
N ASP A 29 -15.24 -10.12 1.26
CA ASP A 29 -14.07 -9.56 1.93
C ASP A 29 -13.21 -8.77 0.93
N SER A 30 -13.04 -9.28 -0.30
CA SER A 30 -12.34 -8.59 -1.39
C SER A 30 -13.02 -7.28 -1.82
N ILE A 31 -14.36 -7.29 -1.93
CA ILE A 31 -15.14 -6.09 -2.27
C ILE A 31 -15.04 -5.04 -1.16
N GLU A 32 -15.16 -5.45 0.10
CA GLU A 32 -15.07 -4.57 1.26
C GLU A 32 -13.69 -3.89 1.32
N PHE A 33 -12.62 -4.68 1.17
CA PHE A 33 -11.26 -4.17 1.07
C PHE A 33 -11.12 -3.11 -0.03
N SER A 34 -11.56 -3.42 -1.25
CA SER A 34 -11.45 -2.54 -2.41
C SER A 34 -12.17 -1.20 -2.18
N ASN A 35 -13.36 -1.25 -1.58
CA ASN A 35 -14.14 -0.06 -1.24
C ASN A 35 -13.44 0.80 -0.17
N LYS A 36 -12.91 0.18 0.89
CA LYS A 36 -12.18 0.89 1.97
C LYS A 36 -10.93 1.58 1.42
N ARG A 37 -10.11 0.88 0.64
CA ARG A 37 -8.93 1.45 -0.04
C ARG A 37 -9.31 2.65 -0.91
N LYS A 38 -10.31 2.49 -1.77
CA LYS A 38 -10.78 3.55 -2.68
C LYS A 38 -11.22 4.79 -1.90
N ALA A 39 -11.93 4.62 -0.79
CA ALA A 39 -12.38 5.72 0.05
C ALA A 39 -11.22 6.50 0.67
N ILE A 40 -10.15 5.83 1.13
CA ILE A 40 -8.95 6.46 1.68
C ILE A 40 -8.28 7.34 0.62
N ILE A 41 -8.04 6.79 -0.57
CA ILE A 41 -7.38 7.51 -1.68
C ILE A 41 -8.23 8.70 -2.14
N GLN A 42 -9.54 8.51 -2.32
CA GLN A 42 -10.44 9.61 -2.71
C GLN A 42 -10.47 10.75 -1.69
N LYS A 43 -10.44 10.41 -0.40
CA LYS A 43 -10.37 11.41 0.66
C LYS A 43 -9.08 12.21 0.58
N PHE A 44 -7.94 11.54 0.39
CA PHE A 44 -6.66 12.20 0.17
C PHE A 44 -6.69 13.13 -1.04
N GLU A 45 -7.11 12.63 -2.21
CA GLU A 45 -7.14 13.40 -3.45
C GLU A 45 -8.04 14.65 -3.36
N LYS A 46 -9.13 14.58 -2.59
CA LYS A 46 -10.00 15.74 -2.33
C LYS A 46 -9.31 16.79 -1.44
N GLN A 47 -8.43 16.36 -0.55
CA GLN A 47 -7.77 17.22 0.44
C GLN A 47 -6.39 17.72 -0.02
N LYS A 48 -5.75 17.08 -1.00
CA LYS A 48 -4.36 17.37 -1.40
C LYS A 48 -4.04 18.84 -1.74
N ASN A 49 -5.03 19.62 -2.17
CA ASN A 49 -4.83 21.03 -2.52
C ASN A 49 -4.63 21.95 -1.30
N ILE A 50 -5.03 21.52 -0.10
CA ILE A 50 -4.86 22.25 1.16
C ILE A 50 -3.79 21.61 2.07
N ILE A 51 -3.13 20.57 1.58
CA ILE A 51 -2.11 19.82 2.29
C ILE A 51 -0.74 20.47 2.03
N LYS A 52 0.09 20.55 3.09
CA LYS A 52 1.48 21.01 2.94
C LYS A 52 2.35 19.88 2.40
N THR A 53 3.24 20.24 1.49
CA THR A 53 4.22 19.30 0.90
C THR A 53 5.62 19.61 1.40
N TYR A 54 6.32 18.62 1.93
CA TYR A 54 7.74 18.68 2.29
C TYR A 54 8.49 17.52 1.64
N MET A 55 9.74 17.75 1.22
CA MET A 55 10.56 16.74 0.57
C MET A 55 11.92 16.63 1.26
N THR A 56 12.41 15.41 1.44
CA THR A 56 13.79 15.13 1.86
C THR A 56 14.35 13.95 1.08
N GLU A 57 15.67 13.88 1.01
CA GLU A 57 16.42 12.83 0.34
C GLU A 57 17.39 12.18 1.33
N GLN A 58 17.60 10.88 1.17
CA GLN A 58 18.62 10.11 1.89
C GLN A 58 19.42 9.30 0.86
N GLY A 59 20.68 9.67 0.64
CA GLY A 59 21.56 9.00 -0.31
C GLY A 59 22.18 7.73 0.27
N GLU A 60 22.34 6.71 -0.58
CA GLU A 60 23.21 5.56 -0.35
C GLU A 60 24.51 5.71 -1.17
N ASP A 61 24.42 6.19 -2.42
CA ASP A 61 25.55 6.60 -3.27
C ASP A 61 25.16 7.75 -4.24
N GLU A 62 26.07 8.18 -5.12
CA GLU A 62 25.83 9.30 -6.08
C GLU A 62 24.68 9.04 -7.07
N THR A 63 24.32 7.78 -7.28
CA THR A 63 23.29 7.35 -8.23
C THR A 63 22.06 6.75 -7.54
N SER A 64 22.18 6.33 -6.28
CA SER A 64 21.13 5.65 -5.53
C SER A 64 20.71 6.38 -4.25
N GLY A 65 19.40 6.41 -4.00
CA GLY A 65 18.86 7.16 -2.88
C GLY A 65 17.35 7.06 -2.70
N TRP A 66 16.90 7.45 -1.52
CA TRP A 66 15.51 7.51 -1.11
C TRP A 66 15.00 8.95 -1.16
N TYR A 67 13.85 9.17 -1.79
CA TYR A 67 13.10 10.42 -1.71
C TYR A 67 11.83 10.21 -0.89
N TYR A 68 11.60 11.12 0.05
CA TYR A 68 10.40 11.11 0.89
C TYR A 68 9.62 12.39 0.64
N ILE A 69 8.36 12.24 0.24
CA ILE A 69 7.43 13.34 0.01
C ILE A 69 6.30 13.23 1.03
N TYR A 70 6.24 14.20 1.93
CA TYR A 70 5.26 14.26 3.00
C TYR A 70 4.12 15.18 2.59
N TYR A 71 2.91 14.64 2.63
CA TYR A 71 1.66 15.36 2.44
C TYR A 71 0.90 15.32 3.77
N TYR A 72 0.91 16.41 4.54
CA TYR A 72 0.26 16.44 5.85
C TYR A 72 -0.78 17.55 6.02
N ASP A 73 -1.90 17.21 6.65
CA ASP A 73 -2.79 18.15 7.35
C ASP A 73 -2.91 17.77 8.83
N THR A 74 -3.87 18.37 9.55
CA THR A 74 -4.08 18.09 10.99
C THR A 74 -4.48 16.64 11.34
N LYS A 75 -4.95 15.83 10.39
CA LYS A 75 -5.56 14.50 10.63
C LYS A 75 -5.14 13.42 9.63
N LEU A 76 -4.73 13.80 8.43
CA LEU A 76 -4.32 12.89 7.36
C LEU A 76 -2.88 13.18 6.97
N LEU A 77 -2.07 12.14 6.99
CA LEU A 77 -0.69 12.18 6.51
C LEU A 77 -0.52 11.11 5.44
N LYS A 78 -0.01 11.50 4.27
CA LYS A 78 0.52 10.56 3.29
C LYS A 78 2.03 10.78 3.17
N ILE A 79 2.78 9.69 3.19
CA ILE A 79 4.22 9.68 2.89
C ILE A 79 4.39 8.89 1.60
N ARG A 80 4.89 9.54 0.55
CA ARG A 80 5.35 8.85 -0.65
C ARG A 80 6.85 8.63 -0.51
N VAL A 81 7.25 7.38 -0.54
CA VAL A 81 8.63 6.93 -0.55
C VAL A 81 8.98 6.52 -1.97
N ILE A 82 10.08 7.03 -2.50
CA ILE A 82 10.60 6.68 -3.82
C ILE A 82 12.02 6.18 -3.62
N TRP A 83 12.26 4.90 -3.90
CA TRP A 83 13.61 4.39 -4.03
C TRP A 83 14.09 4.65 -5.46
N ASN A 84 15.32 5.10 -5.65
CA ASN A 84 16.00 5.06 -6.93
C ASN A 84 17.29 4.25 -6.76
N GLY A 85 17.36 3.03 -7.31
CA GLY A 85 18.54 2.18 -7.16
C GLY A 85 19.61 2.36 -8.25
N GLY A 86 19.96 3.60 -8.60
CA GLY A 86 21.13 3.83 -9.47
C GLY A 86 20.87 3.73 -10.96
N CYS A 87 21.91 3.46 -11.75
CA CYS A 87 21.83 3.30 -13.21
C CYS A 87 20.89 2.18 -13.66
N CYS A 88 20.76 1.16 -12.82
CA CYS A 88 20.47 -0.18 -13.28
C CYS A 88 19.25 -0.80 -12.59
N GLN A 89 18.78 -0.20 -11.50
CA GLN A 89 17.53 -0.58 -10.85
C GLN A 89 16.44 0.44 -11.14
N LYS A 90 15.22 -0.04 -11.34
CA LYS A 90 14.04 0.80 -11.53
C LYS A 90 13.65 1.48 -10.21
N PRO A 91 13.05 2.68 -10.25
CA PRO A 91 12.54 3.27 -9.03
C PRO A 91 11.37 2.44 -8.47
N THR A 92 11.28 2.31 -7.15
CA THR A 92 10.08 1.73 -6.51
C THR A 92 9.35 2.84 -5.75
N VAL A 93 8.02 2.79 -5.77
CA VAL A 93 7.20 3.80 -5.11
C VAL A 93 6.29 3.13 -4.08
N THR A 94 6.35 3.62 -2.85
CA THR A 94 5.49 3.18 -1.75
C THR A 94 4.73 4.38 -1.20
N ASP A 95 3.40 4.33 -1.24
CA ASP A 95 2.54 5.32 -0.61
C ASP A 95 2.03 4.78 0.74
N LEU A 96 2.35 5.47 1.82
CA LEU A 96 1.88 5.21 3.17
C LEU A 96 0.83 6.22 3.55
N TYR A 97 -0.35 5.79 3.98
CA TYR A 97 -1.44 6.64 4.46
C TYR A 97 -1.66 6.42 5.94
N TYR A 98 -1.71 7.52 6.67
CA TYR A 98 -1.89 7.56 8.11
C TYR A 98 -3.10 8.40 8.49
N LYS A 99 -3.79 7.93 9.52
CA LYS A 99 -4.77 8.72 10.26
C LYS A 99 -4.21 8.97 11.66
N ASP A 100 -4.01 10.24 11.98
CA ASP A 100 -3.31 10.68 13.19
C ASP A 100 -1.87 10.12 13.24
N THR A 101 -1.65 9.00 13.94
CA THR A 101 -0.34 8.30 14.02
C THR A 101 -0.42 6.84 13.59
N THR A 102 -1.58 6.38 13.14
CA THR A 102 -1.82 4.97 12.82
C THR A 102 -1.76 4.78 11.31
N LEU A 103 -0.90 3.85 10.86
CA LEU A 103 -0.89 3.39 9.48
C LEU A 103 -2.24 2.75 9.17
N ILE A 104 -2.88 3.18 8.09
CA ILE A 104 -4.19 2.66 7.65
C ILE A 104 -4.12 1.98 6.28
N LEU A 105 -3.18 2.39 5.42
CA LEU A 105 -3.01 1.84 4.09
C LEU A 105 -1.55 1.99 3.65
N LEU A 106 -1.01 0.94 3.07
CA LEU A 106 0.27 0.93 2.36
C LEU A 106 0.00 0.43 0.95
N ASP A 107 0.31 1.24 -0.06
CA ASP A 107 0.25 0.85 -1.47
C ASP A 107 1.67 0.80 -2.02
N VAL A 108 2.09 -0.34 -2.56
CA VAL A 108 3.35 -0.50 -3.27
C VAL A 108 3.05 -0.56 -4.75
N PHE A 109 3.75 0.30 -5.47
CA PHE A 109 3.63 0.41 -6.90
C PHE A 109 4.85 -0.16 -7.58
N GLU A 110 4.56 -0.78 -8.71
CA GLU A 110 5.56 -1.22 -9.65
C GLU A 110 5.58 -0.38 -10.91
N ASP A 111 6.72 -0.51 -11.57
CA ASP A 111 7.08 0.23 -12.76
C ASP A 111 6.16 -0.13 -13.95
N MET A 112 5.54 0.90 -14.54
CA MET A 112 4.99 0.85 -15.90
C MET A 112 5.96 1.46 -16.93
N TYR A 113 7.16 1.89 -16.51
CA TYR A 113 8.00 2.75 -17.34
C TYR A 113 9.16 2.00 -18.00
N THR A 114 9.57 2.54 -19.15
CA THR A 114 10.75 2.07 -19.88
C THR A 114 12.03 2.68 -19.31
N ALA A 115 13.18 2.06 -19.56
CA ALA A 115 14.48 2.62 -19.17
C ALA A 115 14.72 4.04 -19.76
N ALA A 116 14.14 4.34 -20.92
CA ALA A 116 14.24 5.64 -21.59
C ALA A 116 13.44 6.75 -20.87
N ASP A 117 12.32 6.41 -20.22
CA ASP A 117 11.47 7.38 -19.52
C ASP A 117 11.86 7.59 -18.06
N LYS A 118 12.76 6.75 -17.53
CA LYS A 118 13.11 6.69 -16.10
C LYS A 118 13.43 8.06 -15.51
N VAL A 119 14.30 8.83 -16.15
CA VAL A 119 14.74 10.14 -15.63
C VAL A 119 13.57 11.11 -15.52
N LYS A 120 12.73 11.18 -16.55
CA LYS A 120 11.56 12.06 -16.58
C LYS A 120 10.50 11.65 -15.56
N VAL A 121 10.29 10.34 -15.41
CA VAL A 121 9.36 9.76 -14.44
C VAL A 121 9.83 10.05 -13.02
N LEU A 122 11.09 9.77 -12.72
CA LEU A 122 11.69 10.04 -11.42
C LEU A 122 11.59 11.54 -11.07
N ASP A 123 11.94 12.42 -12.00
CA ASP A 123 11.81 13.87 -11.81
C ASP A 123 10.35 14.29 -11.51
N ASN A 124 9.38 13.73 -12.23
CA ASN A 124 7.97 13.99 -11.97
C ASN A 124 7.51 13.46 -10.61
N LEU A 125 7.94 12.25 -10.22
CA LEU A 125 7.61 11.64 -8.94
C LEU A 125 8.15 12.49 -7.79
N ILE A 126 9.43 12.87 -7.83
CA ILE A 126 10.11 13.72 -6.84
C ILE A 126 9.41 15.08 -6.72
N LYS A 127 8.95 15.65 -7.83
CA LYS A 127 8.17 16.90 -7.86
C LYS A 127 6.71 16.72 -7.41
N GLY A 128 6.32 15.53 -6.97
CA GLY A 128 4.96 15.23 -6.53
C GLY A 128 3.91 15.32 -7.65
N LYS A 129 4.33 15.24 -8.92
CA LYS A 129 3.41 15.27 -10.06
C LYS A 129 2.74 13.92 -10.25
N ASN A 130 1.59 13.93 -10.91
CA ASN A 130 0.89 12.71 -11.28
C ASN A 130 1.72 11.93 -12.30
N VAL A 131 2.00 10.67 -11.98
CA VAL A 131 2.60 9.70 -12.90
C VAL A 131 1.81 8.40 -12.80
N GLN A 132 1.64 7.70 -13.93
CA GLN A 132 0.82 6.50 -14.01
C GLN A 132 1.55 5.28 -13.42
N LEU A 133 1.20 4.92 -12.20
CA LEU A 133 1.78 3.79 -11.47
C LEU A 133 0.87 2.56 -11.55
N LYS A 134 1.46 1.36 -11.65
CA LYS A 134 0.72 0.09 -11.52
C LYS A 134 0.77 -0.33 -10.05
N LEU A 135 -0.39 -0.53 -9.45
CA LEU A 135 -0.45 -1.11 -8.10
C LEU A 135 0.03 -2.56 -8.16
N ASN A 136 1.07 -2.89 -7.39
CA ASN A 136 1.52 -4.26 -7.24
C ASN A 136 0.90 -4.90 -5.98
N GLU A 137 1.02 -4.18 -4.88
CA GLU A 137 0.60 -4.68 -3.57
C GLU A 137 -0.11 -3.58 -2.79
N SER A 138 -1.08 -3.98 -1.98
CA SER A 138 -1.80 -3.08 -1.08
C SER A 138 -2.08 -3.77 0.23
N LEU A 139 -1.80 -3.12 1.35
CA LEU A 139 -1.99 -3.63 2.70
C LEU A 139 -2.89 -2.65 3.47
N LEU A 140 -4.01 -3.13 3.99
CA LEU A 140 -4.97 -2.34 4.76
C LEU A 140 -4.89 -2.70 6.24
N TYR A 141 -4.80 -1.67 7.08
CA TYR A 141 -4.61 -1.83 8.51
C TYR A 141 -5.77 -1.25 9.33
N ASP A 142 -6.07 -1.89 10.45
CA ASP A 142 -6.90 -1.34 11.53
C ASP A 142 -6.17 -1.51 12.86
N GLN A 143 -5.98 -0.41 13.59
CA GLN A 143 -5.24 -0.40 14.86
C GLN A 143 -3.88 -1.14 14.79
N GLN A 144 -3.11 -0.92 13.70
CA GLN A 144 -1.82 -1.56 13.44
C GLN A 144 -1.86 -3.05 13.07
N HIS A 145 -3.04 -3.66 12.96
CA HIS A 145 -3.20 -5.03 12.48
C HIS A 145 -3.58 -5.08 11.01
N LEU A 146 -2.97 -6.00 10.27
CA LEU A 146 -3.30 -6.23 8.86
C LEU A 146 -4.70 -6.87 8.75
N ILE A 147 -5.64 -6.15 8.12
CA ILE A 147 -7.04 -6.60 7.96
C ILE A 147 -7.41 -6.94 6.51
N GLY A 148 -6.51 -6.71 5.56
CA GLY A 148 -6.69 -7.15 4.19
C GLY A 148 -5.50 -6.78 3.32
N TYR A 149 -5.35 -7.48 2.20
CA TYR A 149 -4.27 -7.22 1.27
C TYR A 149 -4.63 -7.61 -0.17
N ILE A 150 -3.88 -7.05 -1.11
CA ILE A 150 -3.77 -7.51 -2.50
C ILE A 150 -2.30 -7.75 -2.76
N ASN A 151 -1.98 -8.88 -3.37
CA ASN A 151 -0.68 -9.15 -3.94
C ASN A 151 -0.85 -9.74 -5.34
N ASN A 152 -0.23 -9.11 -6.33
CA ASN A 152 -0.32 -9.53 -7.73
C ASN A 152 0.82 -10.48 -8.16
N GLU A 153 1.77 -10.82 -7.27
CA GLU A 153 3.02 -11.52 -7.63
C GLU A 153 3.40 -12.72 -6.74
N ASP A 154 2.90 -12.87 -5.52
CA ASP A 154 3.40 -13.93 -4.62
C ASP A 154 2.56 -15.23 -4.65
N THR A 155 3.28 -16.36 -4.68
CA THR A 155 2.75 -17.74 -4.64
C THR A 155 3.07 -18.45 -3.31
N SER A 156 3.65 -17.72 -2.35
CA SER A 156 4.04 -18.26 -1.05
C SER A 156 2.84 -18.65 -0.17
N THR A 157 3.08 -19.54 0.81
CA THR A 157 2.04 -20.02 1.73
C THR A 157 1.57 -18.90 2.67
N GLU A 158 0.26 -18.67 2.65
CA GLU A 158 -0.49 -17.54 3.26
C GLU A 158 0.02 -17.09 4.65
N GLY A 159 0.29 -18.03 5.57
CA GLY A 159 0.65 -17.70 6.95
C GLY A 159 2.04 -17.09 7.17
N GLY A 160 3.06 -17.51 6.41
CA GLY A 160 4.42 -16.95 6.52
C GLY A 160 4.54 -15.59 5.84
N TYR A 161 3.78 -15.41 4.76
CA TYR A 161 3.70 -14.16 4.02
C TYR A 161 3.01 -13.06 4.83
N LEU A 162 1.88 -13.35 5.48
CA LEU A 162 1.14 -12.38 6.30
C LEU A 162 1.99 -11.80 7.43
N ALA A 163 2.71 -12.65 8.18
CA ALA A 163 3.56 -12.19 9.28
C ALA A 163 4.72 -11.30 8.78
N LYS A 164 5.27 -11.60 7.60
CA LYS A 164 6.31 -10.79 6.96
C LYS A 164 5.76 -9.42 6.55
N GLN A 165 4.56 -9.37 5.97
CA GLN A 165 3.94 -8.12 5.50
C GLN A 165 3.46 -7.23 6.65
N GLU A 166 2.91 -7.82 7.71
CA GLU A 166 2.56 -7.09 8.92
C GLU A 166 3.81 -6.46 9.54
N LYS A 167 4.89 -7.25 9.70
CA LYS A 167 6.17 -6.73 10.18
C LYS A 167 6.72 -5.61 9.28
N TRP A 168 6.75 -5.83 7.97
CA TRP A 168 7.28 -4.86 7.02
C TRP A 168 6.51 -3.55 7.02
N GLY A 169 5.17 -3.59 7.04
CA GLY A 169 4.36 -2.38 7.12
C GLY A 169 4.52 -1.63 8.45
N LEU A 170 4.73 -2.34 9.56
CA LEU A 170 5.01 -1.72 10.85
C LEU A 170 6.40 -1.05 10.88
N GLU A 171 7.42 -1.65 10.27
CA GLU A 171 8.74 -1.02 10.10
C GLU A 171 8.63 0.28 9.28
N TRP A 172 7.83 0.28 8.20
CA TRP A 172 7.49 1.52 7.48
C TRP A 172 6.68 2.51 8.34
N GLY A 173 5.87 1.99 9.27
CA GLY A 173 5.10 2.72 10.28
C GLY A 173 5.95 3.63 11.17
N GLU A 174 7.18 3.21 11.47
CA GLU A 174 8.09 3.92 12.37
C GLU A 174 8.69 5.20 11.76
N ILE A 175 8.58 5.40 10.44
CA ILE A 175 9.09 6.59 9.74
C ILE A 175 8.49 7.91 10.28
N ILE A 176 7.29 7.88 10.88
CA ILE A 176 6.70 9.06 11.53
C ILE A 176 7.44 9.44 12.82
N ASN A 177 7.96 8.46 13.57
CA ASN A 177 8.58 8.72 14.87
C ASN A 177 9.93 9.43 14.72
N ASP A 178 10.66 9.15 13.65
CA ASP A 178 11.89 9.85 13.29
C ASP A 178 11.63 11.21 12.61
N PHE A 179 10.40 11.44 12.15
CA PHE A 179 10.00 12.70 11.56
C PHE A 179 9.72 13.73 12.64
N ASP A 180 10.76 14.45 13.03
CA ASP A 180 10.69 15.57 13.96
C ASP A 180 9.66 16.61 13.51
N LYS A 181 8.48 16.57 14.15
CA LYS A 181 7.35 17.47 13.88
C LYS A 181 7.70 18.95 14.10
N THR A 182 8.82 19.27 14.75
CA THR A 182 9.29 20.66 14.87
C THR A 182 9.84 21.21 13.56
N LYS A 183 10.39 20.35 12.68
CA LYS A 183 10.86 20.73 11.33
C LYS A 183 9.72 21.08 10.37
N LEU A 184 8.49 20.62 10.65
CA LEU A 184 7.29 20.98 9.89
C LEU A 184 6.84 22.45 10.07
N LYS A 185 7.21 23.08 11.19
CA LYS A 185 6.85 24.48 11.49
C LYS A 185 7.74 25.49 10.75
N ALA A 186 8.82 25.04 10.10
CA ALA A 186 9.82 25.90 9.48
C ALA A 186 9.60 26.17 7.98
N ALA A 187 8.54 25.64 7.37
CA ALA A 187 8.24 25.98 5.97
C ALA A 187 7.83 27.46 5.89
N PRO A 188 8.58 28.32 5.18
CA PRO A 188 8.27 29.74 5.11
C PRO A 188 6.93 29.96 4.42
N GLU A 189 6.08 30.77 5.04
CA GLU A 189 4.92 31.37 4.36
C GLU A 189 5.46 32.16 3.17
N LYS A 190 5.09 31.75 1.96
CA LYS A 190 5.30 32.56 0.75
C LYS A 190 4.13 33.51 0.56
#